data_AF-A0A396HKF8-F1
#
_entry.id   AF-A0A396HKF8-F1
#
_cell.length_a   1.000
_cell.length_b   1.000
_cell.length_c   1.000
_cell.angle_alpha   90.00
_cell.angle_beta   90.00
_cell.angle_gamma   90.00
#
_symmetry.space_group_name_H-M   'P 1'
#
loop_
_entity.id
_entity.type
_entity.pdbx_description
1 polymer ?
#
loop_
_entity_poly.entity_id
_entity_poly.type
_entity_poly.pdbx_seq_one_letter_code
_entity_poly.pdbx_strand_id
1 'polypeptide(L)'
;MNWESLTEDLHIEILARLPVKSLMRFKCVQRSWEILFETPAFEKKCRLHSSKKGYDESINFRRYPKRRSLAKSKASFFWEC
;
A
#
# COMPACT_ATOMS: atom_id res chain seq x y z
N MET A 1 -18.25 -10.97 -4.58
CA MET A 1 -17.04 -11.70 -4.10
C MET A 1 -16.68 -11.11 -2.75
N ASN A 2 -16.64 -11.95 -1.70
CA ASN A 2 -16.36 -11.50 -0.35
C ASN A 2 -14.83 -11.46 -0.18
N TRP A 3 -14.22 -10.26 -0.13
CA TRP A 3 -12.76 -10.12 -0.03
C TRP A 3 -12.19 -10.72 1.26
N GLU A 4 -13.03 -10.84 2.29
CA GLU A 4 -12.72 -11.44 3.59
C GLU A 4 -12.55 -12.97 3.54
N SER A 5 -13.06 -13.65 2.50
CA SER A 5 -12.90 -15.11 2.37
C SER A 5 -11.59 -15.51 1.67
N LEU A 6 -10.74 -14.54 1.33
CA LEU A 6 -9.49 -14.77 0.61
C LEU A 6 -8.32 -14.78 1.61
N THR A 7 -7.41 -15.75 1.46
CA THR A 7 -6.24 -15.89 2.34
C THR A 7 -5.30 -14.69 2.24
N GLU A 8 -4.63 -14.33 3.33
CA GLU A 8 -3.66 -13.23 3.40
C GLU A 8 -2.58 -13.33 2.30
N ASP A 9 -2.10 -14.54 1.98
CA ASP A 9 -1.12 -14.76 0.92
C ASP A 9 -1.60 -14.31 -0.46
N LEU A 10 -2.88 -14.50 -0.75
CA LEU A 10 -3.49 -14.11 -2.01
C LEU A 10 -3.77 -12.60 -2.04
N HIS A 11 -4.12 -11.99 -0.90
CA HIS A 11 -4.15 -10.53 -0.78
C HIS A 11 -2.78 -9.94 -1.10
N ILE A 12 -1.73 -10.51 -0.54
CA ILE A 12 -0.35 -10.07 -0.76
C ILE A 12 0.03 -10.19 -2.24
N GLU A 13 -0.29 -11.30 -2.90
CA GLU A 13 0.03 -11.50 -4.31
C GLU A 13 -0.70 -10.50 -5.21
N ILE A 14 -1.99 -10.26 -4.98
CA ILE A 14 -2.78 -9.29 -5.75
C ILE A 14 -2.23 -7.88 -5.54
N LEU A 15 -2.01 -7.48 -4.28
CA LEU A 15 -1.50 -6.15 -3.94
C LEU A 15 -0.06 -5.95 -4.47
N ALA A 16 0.81 -6.95 -4.39
CA ALA A 16 2.19 -6.86 -4.87
C ALA A 16 2.32 -6.68 -6.39
N ARG A 17 1.26 -6.97 -7.16
CA ARG A 17 1.20 -6.72 -8.62
C ARG A 17 0.84 -5.28 -8.96
N LEU A 18 0.37 -4.49 -8.00
CA LEU A 18 -0.03 -3.11 -8.20
C LEU A 18 1.16 -2.15 -8.06
N PRO A 19 1.17 -1.01 -8.77
CA PRO A 19 2.17 0.03 -8.56
C PRO A 19 2.09 0.62 -7.14
N VAL A 20 3.24 0.94 -6.56
CA VAL A 20 3.35 1.48 -5.19
C VAL A 20 2.48 2.73 -4.98
N LYS A 21 2.42 3.64 -5.95
CA LYS A 21 1.56 4.84 -5.89
C LYS A 21 0.07 4.48 -5.69
N SER A 22 -0.40 3.38 -6.27
CA SER A 22 -1.78 2.91 -6.11
C SER A 22 -2.00 2.27 -4.74
N LEU A 23 -1.06 1.44 -4.28
CA LEU A 23 -1.09 0.82 -2.95
C LEU A 23 -1.19 1.85 -1.82
N MET A 24 -0.55 3.00 -2.00
CA MET A 24 -0.55 4.06 -0.99
C MET A 24 -1.90 4.73 -0.81
N ARG A 25 -2.70 4.80 -1.88
CA ARG A 25 -4.09 5.24 -1.79
C ARG A 25 -4.94 4.20 -1.06
N PHE A 26 -4.64 2.91 -1.26
CA PHE A 26 -5.38 1.82 -0.63
C PHE A 26 -5.19 1.67 0.88
N LYS A 27 -4.21 2.36 1.47
CA LYS A 27 -4.08 2.46 2.95
C LYS A 27 -5.34 3.00 3.64
N CYS A 28 -6.18 3.77 2.95
CA CYS A 28 -7.43 4.29 3.52
C CYS A 28 -8.53 3.22 3.65
N VAL A 29 -8.43 2.10 2.91
CA VAL A 29 -9.46 1.06 2.82
C VAL A 29 -9.49 0.15 4.06
N GLN A 30 -8.34 -0.39 4.48
CA GLN A 30 -8.27 -1.31 5.61
C GLN A 30 -6.95 -1.16 6.38
N ARG A 31 -7.01 -1.13 7.72
CA ARG A 31 -5.82 -0.98 8.58
C ARG A 31 -4.81 -2.13 8.43
N SER A 32 -5.29 -3.35 8.18
CA SER A 32 -4.37 -4.49 8.01
C SER A 32 -3.47 -4.34 6.78
N TRP A 33 -3.90 -3.62 5.74
CA TRP A 33 -3.08 -3.36 4.56
C TRP A 33 -1.94 -2.38 4.88
N GLU A 34 -2.17 -1.40 5.76
CA GLU A 34 -1.11 -0.50 6.22
C GLU A 34 0.01 -1.28 6.93
N ILE A 35 -0.35 -2.17 7.85
CA ILE A 35 0.61 -3.05 8.54
C ILE A 35 1.32 -3.96 7.53
N LEU A 36 0.58 -4.54 6.59
CA LEU A 36 1.15 -5.42 5.57
C LEU A 36 2.21 -4.71 4.73
N PHE A 37 1.94 -3.46 4.31
CA PHE A 37 2.85 -2.64 3.51
C PHE A 37 4.14 -2.26 4.24
N GLU A 38 4.16 -2.34 5.56
CA GLU A 38 5.35 -2.08 6.38
C GLU A 38 6.26 -3.31 6.51
N THR A 39 5.75 -4.48 6.15
CA THR A 39 6.53 -5.71 6.27
C THR A 39 7.60 -5.80 5.17
N PRO A 40 8.86 -6.13 5.51
CA PRO A 40 9.93 -6.29 4.53
C PRO A 40 9.63 -7.43 3.53
N ALA A 41 8.83 -8.42 3.94
CA ALA A 41 8.37 -9.51 3.08
C ALA A 41 7.50 -9.00 1.93
N PHE A 42 6.57 -8.08 2.21
CA PHE A 42 5.72 -7.46 1.20
C PHE A 42 6.54 -6.61 0.23
N GLU A 43 7.49 -5.82 0.73
CA GLU A 43 8.35 -5.02 -0.15
C GLU A 43 9.19 -5.89 -1.09
N LYS A 44 9.71 -7.03 -0.60
CA LYS A 44 10.46 -7.98 -1.43
C LYS A 44 9.59 -8.55 -2.53
N LYS A 45 8.35 -8.95 -2.24
CA LYS A 45 7.39 -9.41 -3.26
C LYS A 45 7.09 -8.30 -4.28
N CYS A 46 6.83 -7.07 -3.84
CA CYS A 46 6.64 -5.93 -4.74
C CYS A 46 7.83 -5.71 -5.67
N ARG A 47 9.07 -5.80 -5.15
CA ARG A 47 10.29 -5.68 -5.96
C ARG A 47 10.39 -6.75 -7.04
N LEU A 48 10.09 -8.00 -6.69
CA LEU A 48 10.10 -9.12 -7.63
C LEU A 48 9.07 -8.94 -8.75
N HIS A 49 7.86 -8.46 -8.42
CA HIS A 49 6.82 -8.20 -9.42
C HIS A 49 7.05 -6.91 -10.23
N SER A 50 7.75 -5.93 -9.67
CA SER A 50 8.03 -4.63 -10.32
C SER A 50 9.22 -4.66 -11.30
N SER A 51 10.02 -5.73 -11.32
CA SER A 51 11.26 -5.85 -12.08
C SER A 51 11.14 -5.71 -13.62
N LYS A 52 9.93 -5.53 -14.17
CA LYS A 52 9.67 -5.44 -15.62
C LYS A 52 9.30 -4.06 -16.16
N LYS A 53 9.23 -3.01 -15.34
CA LYS A 53 8.82 -1.68 -15.83
C LYS A 53 9.81 -0.60 -15.39
N GLY A 54 10.48 0.02 -16.36
CA GLY A 54 11.45 1.10 -16.18
C GLY A 54 10.85 2.45 -15.74
N TYR A 55 9.93 2.43 -14.76
CA TYR A 55 9.55 3.62 -13.99
C TYR A 55 9.95 3.37 -12.53
N ASP A 56 11.22 3.63 -12.20
CA ASP A 56 11.59 3.71 -10.79
C ASP A 56 11.07 5.03 -10.24
N GLU A 57 10.18 4.95 -9.26
CA GLU A 57 10.13 5.95 -8.22
C GLU A 57 9.56 5.34 -6.94
N SER A 58 10.48 4.73 -6.18
CA SER A 58 10.36 4.42 -4.74
C SER A 58 9.43 3.27 -4.35
N ILE A 59 9.99 2.07 -4.39
CA ILE A 59 9.49 0.88 -3.65
C ILE A 59 9.76 1.02 -2.13
N ASN A 60 10.00 2.24 -1.66
CA ASN A 60 10.21 2.55 -0.27
C ASN A 60 8.87 3.02 0.32
N PHE A 61 8.13 2.07 0.88
CA PHE A 61 6.83 2.31 1.51
C PHE A 61 6.92 3.33 2.66
N ARG A 62 8.13 3.53 3.22
CA ARG A 62 8.40 4.48 4.30
C ARG A 62 8.42 5.94 3.84
N ARG A 63 8.58 6.23 2.55
CA ARG A 63 8.48 7.62 2.03
C ARG A 63 7.06 8.17 2.09
N TYR A 64 6.06 7.30 2.17
CA TYR A 64 4.66 7.72 2.16
C TYR A 64 4.16 7.99 3.58
N PRO A 65 3.43 9.09 3.78
CA PRO A 65 2.92 9.45 5.09
C PRO A 65 2.03 8.34 5.63
N LYS A 66 2.15 8.09 6.94
CA LYS A 66 1.24 7.22 7.67
C LYS A 66 -0.16 7.84 7.67
N ARG A 67 -1.17 7.00 7.78
CA ARG A 67 -2.53 7.47 7.99
C ARG A 67 -2.55 8.32 9.26
N ARG A 68 -2.78 9.64 9.14
CA ARG A 68 -2.94 10.50 10.33
C ARG A 68 -4.20 10.02 11.05
N SER A 69 -4.10 9.84 12.37
CA SER A 69 -5.30 9.77 13.20
C SER A 69 -6.09 11.05 12.93
N LEU A 70 -7.41 10.93 12.76
CA LEU A 70 -8.30 12.04 12.44
C LEU A 70 -8.46 12.97 13.68
N ALA A 71 -7.36 13.52 14.17
CA ALA A 71 -7.34 14.60 15.14
C ALA A 71 -7.51 15.91 14.36
N LYS A 72 -8.75 16.39 14.36
CA LYS A 72 -9.25 17.70 13.90
C LYS A 72 -8.13 18.71 13.60
N SER A 73 -7.81 18.92 12.32
CA SER A 73 -7.37 20.23 11.85
C SER A 73 -7.75 20.41 10.40
N LYS A 74 -8.68 21.34 10.16
CA LYS A 74 -9.00 21.86 8.83
C LYS A 74 -7.77 22.60 8.32
N ALA A 75 -6.93 21.91 7.55
CA ALA A 75 -6.04 22.54 6.60
C ALA A 75 -5.77 21.52 5.50
N SER A 76 -6.43 21.79 4.37
CA SER A 76 -6.25 21.16 3.07
C SER A 76 -4.80 20.78 2.82
N PHE A 77 -4.56 19.53 2.47
CA PHE A 77 -3.85 19.23 1.23
C PHE A 77 -4.12 17.77 0.88
N PHE A 78 -5.18 17.65 0.09
CA PHE A 78 -5.58 16.59 -0.83
C PHE A 78 -4.42 15.67 -1.29
N TRP A 79 -4.06 14.70 -0.45
CA TRP A 79 -3.78 13.33 -0.89
C TRP A 79 -4.61 12.34 -0.06
N GLU A 80 -5.70 12.87 0.51
CA GLU A 80 -6.80 12.02 0.93
C GLU A 80 -7.31 11.30 -0.31
N CYS A 81 -7.73 10.06 -0.13
CA CYS A 81 -8.74 9.51 -1.03
C CYS A 81 -9.84 10.59 -1.24
#